data_AF-A0A9D6FIH6-F1
#
_entry.id   AF-A0A9D6FIH6-F1
#
_cell.length_a   1.000
_cell.length_b   1.000
_cell.length_c   1.000
_cell.angle_alpha   90.00
_cell.angle_beta   90.00
_cell.angle_gamma   90.00
#
_symmetry.space_group_name_H-M   'P 1'
#
loop_
_entity.id
_entity.type
_entity.pdbx_description
1 polymer ?
#
loop_
_entity_poly.entity_id
_entity_poly.type
_entity_poly.pdbx_seq_one_letter_code
_entity_poly.pdbx_strand_id
1 'polypeptide(L)' 'MKTIICPNPNCGYRGTPRREARGSALLGCFLMFLFLLPGIFYFMLKSGWRYYCPRCGLQMGVQN' A
#
# COMPACT_ATOMS: atom_id res chain seq x y z
N MET A 1 -13.60 -9.76 -7.41
CA MET A 1 -12.70 -9.24 -6.36
C MET A 1 -12.00 -10.41 -5.67
N LYS A 2 -10.67 -10.36 -5.48
CA LYS A 2 -9.92 -11.44 -4.82
C LYS A 2 -10.11 -11.37 -3.30
N THR A 3 -10.81 -12.35 -2.74
CA THR A 3 -10.96 -12.52 -1.29
C THR A 3 -9.69 -13.10 -0.70
N ILE A 4 -9.32 -12.63 0.49
CA ILE A 4 -8.18 -13.10 1.26
C ILE A 4 -8.66 -13.78 2.55
N ILE A 5 -7.89 -14.77 3.00
CA ILE A 5 -8.05 -15.36 4.33
C ILE A 5 -6.91 -14.79 5.18
N CYS A 6 -7.25 -14.17 6.31
CA CYS A 6 -6.25 -13.64 7.22
C CYS A 6 -5.44 -14.81 7.83
N PRO A 7 -4.10 -14.77 7.78
CA PRO A 7 -3.26 -15.84 8.33
C PRO A 7 -3.17 -15.83 9.86
N ASN A 8 -3.67 -14.78 10.52
CA ASN A 8 -3.74 -14.75 11.98
C ASN A 8 -4.80 -15.76 12.47
N PRO A 9 -4.41 -16.83 13.19
CA PRO A 9 -5.33 -17.87 13.67
C PRO A 9 -6.40 -17.30 14.63
N ASN A 10 -6.10 -16.20 15.33
CA ASN A 10 -7.04 -15.55 16.24
C ASN A 10 -8.04 -14.61 15.55
N CYS A 11 -7.89 -14.34 14.25
CA CYS A 11 -8.74 -13.38 13.54
C CYS A 11 -9.82 -14.07 12.70
N GLY A 12 -9.44 -15.06 11.89
CA GLY A 12 -10.36 -15.80 11.02
C GLY A 12 -11.08 -14.96 9.95
N TYR A 13 -10.59 -13.74 9.64
CA TYR A 13 -11.22 -12.87 8.64
C TYR A 13 -11.13 -13.46 7.23
N ARG A 14 -12.26 -13.48 6.52
CA ARG A 14 -12.37 -13.86 5.11
C ARG A 14 -13.13 -12.76 4.37
N GLY A 15 -12.48 -12.09 3.42
CA GLY A 15 -13.09 -10.96 2.74
C GLY A 15 -12.13 -10.14 1.90
N THR A 16 -12.50 -8.90 1.59
CA THR A 16 -11.66 -7.98 0.83
C THR A 16 -10.57 -7.37 1.73
N PRO A 17 -9.31 -7.27 1.26
CA PRO A 17 -8.28 -6.60 2.02
C PRO A 17 -8.49 -5.09 2.01
N ARG A 18 -8.16 -4.42 3.12
CA ARG A 18 -8.04 -2.96 3.16
C ARG A 18 -6.77 -2.57 2.41
N ARG A 19 -6.86 -1.60 1.51
CA ARG A 19 -5.73 -1.10 0.71
C ARG A 19 -5.31 0.26 1.21
N GLU A 20 -4.00 0.45 1.38
CA GLU A 20 -3.41 1.74 1.72
C GLU A 20 -2.28 2.07 0.75
N ALA A 21 -2.24 3.31 0.29
CA ALA A 21 -1.19 3.77 -0.61
C ALA A 21 0.16 3.79 0.11
N ARG A 22 1.23 3.30 -0.54
CA ARG A 22 2.60 3.32 0.02
C ARG A 22 3.22 4.71 0.05
N GLY A 23 2.80 5.56 -0.87
CA GLY A 23 3.32 6.89 -1.10
C GLY A 23 2.24 7.96 -1.03
N SER A 24 2.68 9.20 -0.89
CA SER A 24 1.85 10.38 -1.03
C SER A 24 2.03 10.92 -2.45
N ALA A 25 0.97 10.88 -3.25
CA ALA A 25 0.98 11.46 -4.59
C ALA A 25 1.33 12.96 -4.54
N LEU A 26 0.86 13.67 -3.51
CA LEU A 26 1.16 15.08 -3.31
C LEU A 26 2.67 15.32 -3.11
N LEU A 27 3.31 14.50 -2.27
CA LEU A 27 4.76 14.59 -2.05
C LEU A 27 5.53 14.27 -3.33
N GLY A 28 5.12 13.26 -4.08
CA GLY A 28 5.71 12.91 -5.37
C GLY A 28 5.61 14.06 -6.38
N CYS A 29 4.44 14.68 -6.50
CA CYS A 29 4.24 15.86 -7.37
C CYS A 29 5.10 17.04 -6.93
N PHE A 30 5.18 17.32 -5.63
CA PHE A 30 6.01 18.39 -5.08
C PHE A 30 7.50 18.16 -5.38
N LEU A 31 7.99 16.93 -5.16
CA LEU A 31 9.35 16.55 -5.48
C LEU A 31 9.63 16.68 -6.98
N MET A 32 8.70 16.24 -7.84
CA MET A 32 8.85 16.34 -9.29
C MET A 32 8.89 17.79 -9.79
N PHE A 33 8.14 18.69 -9.15
CA PHE A 33 8.12 20.11 -9.46
C PHE A 33 9.44 20.82 -9.08
N LEU A 34 10.01 20.51 -7.91
CA LEU A 34 11.28 21.11 -7.48
C LEU A 34 12.51 20.41 -8.09
N PHE A 35 12.44 19.09 -8.23
CA PHE A 35 13.55 18.25 -8.68
C PHE A 35 13.02 17.03 -9.46
N LEU A 36 13.09 17.10 -10.79
CA LEU A 36 12.56 16.07 -11.69
C LEU A 36 13.07 14.66 -11.35
N LEU A 37 14.38 14.48 -11.18
CA LEU A 37 14.99 13.19 -10.89
C LEU A 37 14.51 12.58 -9.55
N PRO A 38 14.64 13.26 -8.40
CA PRO A 38 14.06 12.80 -7.12
C PRO A 38 12.57 12.49 -7.18
N GLY A 39 11.77 13.27 -7.93
CA GLY A 39 10.35 13.00 -8.13
C GLY A 39 10.10 11.66 -8.83
N ILE A 40 10.82 11.39 -9.93
CA ILE A 40 10.72 10.13 -10.67
C ILE A 40 11.11 8.95 -9.77
N PHE A 41 12.23 9.04 -9.06
CA PHE A 41 12.65 7.99 -8.12
C PHE A 41 11.63 7.76 -7.01
N TYR A 42 11.02 8.82 -6.49
CA TYR A 42 9.97 8.70 -5.48
C TYR A 42 8.79 7.88 -6.01
N PHE A 43 8.29 8.19 -7.20
CA PHE A 43 7.19 7.42 -7.80
C PHE A 43 7.57 5.98 -8.09
N MET A 44 8.77 5.72 -8.62
CA MET A 44 9.23 4.34 -8.88
C MET A 44 9.32 3.50 -7.60
N LEU A 45 9.80 4.07 -6.50
CA LEU A 45 10.04 3.33 -5.26
C LEU A 45 8.82 3.28 -4.33
N LYS A 46 7.93 4.29 -4.40
CA LYS A 46 6.75 4.40 -3.53
C LYS A 46 5.42 4.13 -4.23
N SER A 47 5.44 3.79 -5.52
CA SER A 47 4.27 3.24 -6.20
C SER A 47 3.81 1.94 -5.52
N GLY A 48 2.50 1.71 -5.57
CA GLY A 48 1.90 0.47 -5.09
C GLY A 48 1.06 0.59 -3.82
N TRP A 49 0.53 -0.56 -3.41
CA TRP A 49 -0.46 -0.69 -2.36
C TRP A 49 0.03 -1.64 -1.26
N ARG A 50 -0.28 -1.31 -0.01
CA ARG A 50 -0.18 -2.21 1.13
C ARG A 50 -1.55 -2.80 1.42
N TYR A 51 -1.59 -4.09 1.68
CA TYR A 51 -2.82 -4.80 2.05
C TYR A 51 -2.82 -5.10 3.53
N TYR A 52 -3.88 -4.68 4.20
CA TYR A 52 -4.09 -4.89 5.62
C TYR A 52 -5.37 -5.68 5.89
N CYS A 53 -5.37 -6.42 7.00
CA CYS A 53 -6.58 -7.07 7.49
C CYS A 53 -7.43 -6.01 8.17
N PRO A 54 -8.70 -5.82 7.76
CA PRO A 54 -9.54 -4.78 8.32
C PRO A 54 -9.95 -5.05 9.78
N ARG A 55 -9.87 -6.30 10.27
CA ARG A 55 -10.16 -6.63 11.66
C ARG A 55 -8.96 -6.49 12.58
N CYS A 56 -7.84 -7.15 12.25
CA CYS A 56 -6.68 -7.24 13.15
C CYS A 56 -5.52 -6.31 12.78
N GLY A 57 -5.60 -5.59 11.66
CA GLY A 57 -4.54 -4.69 11.21
C GLY A 57 -3.28 -5.39 10.66
N LEU A 58 -3.28 -6.72 10.52
CA LEU A 58 -2.12 -7.44 10.02
C LEU A 58 -1.82 -7.05 8.56
N GLN A 59 -0.57 -6.66 8.28
CA GLN A 59 -0.09 -6.43 6.92
C GLN A 59 0.12 -7.76 6.21
N MET A 60 -0.64 -8.01 5.14
CA MET A 60 -0.62 -9.27 4.40
C MET A 60 0.24 -9.24 3.15
N GLY A 61 0.65 -8.05 2.70
CA GLY A 61 1.54 -7.95 1.56
C GLY A 61 1.64 -6.55 1.00
N VAL A 62 2.53 -6.45 0.02
CA VAL A 62 2.82 -5.26 -0.75
C VAL A 62 2.66 -5.62 -2.22
N GLN A 63 1.89 -4.84 -2.96
CA GLN A 63 1.93 -4.84 -4.43
C GLN A 63 2.78 -3.64 -4.85
N ASN A 64 3.86 -3.89 -5.58
CA ASN A 64 4.63 -2.87 -6.31
C ASN A 64 4.07 -2.72 -7.72
#